data_AF-A0A920K6T3-F1
#
_entry.id   AF-A0A920K6T3-F1
#
_cell.length_a   1.000
_cell.length_b   1.000
_cell.length_c   1.000
_cell.angle_alpha   90.00
_cell.angle_beta   90.00
_cell.angle_gamma   90.00
#
_symmetry.space_group_name_H-M   'P 1'
#
loop_
_entity.id
_entity.type
_entity.pdbx_description
1 polymer ?
#
loop_
_entity_poly.entity_id
_entity_poly.type
_entity_poly.pdbx_seq_one_letter_code
_entity_poly.pdbx_strand_id
1 'polypeptide(L)'
;MIFRLLYARAANAYSSATKELMVQYSDDEIVSLIHNDFNNHKVILLAPVVRSRKGHYRELFLNILKQGFTKVRVDGEFVDLKPGYKVDRYKLHDIEIVIDRLLIDRSIKSSQKQLKESLQTAMYHGKIL
;
A
#
# COMPACT_ATOMS: atom_id res chain seq x y z
N MET A 1 -7.79 -21.55 -18.35
CA MET A 1 -7.22 -20.18 -18.35
C MET A 1 -8.08 -19.13 -19.09
N ILE A 2 -9.00 -19.51 -19.99
CA ILE A 2 -9.88 -18.59 -20.75
C ILE A 2 -10.94 -17.88 -19.88
N PHE A 3 -11.58 -18.59 -18.95
CA PHE A 3 -12.63 -18.00 -18.11
C PHE A 3 -12.11 -16.84 -17.24
N ARG A 4 -10.89 -16.93 -16.71
CA ARG A 4 -10.28 -15.84 -15.91
C ARG A 4 -10.22 -14.52 -16.70
N LEU A 5 -9.81 -14.56 -17.97
CA LEU A 5 -9.67 -13.34 -18.78
C LEU A 5 -11.04 -12.79 -19.22
N LEU A 6 -11.98 -13.67 -19.54
CA LEU A 6 -13.36 -13.29 -19.88
C LEU A 6 -14.02 -12.57 -18.71
N TYR A 7 -14.00 -13.16 -17.51
CA TYR A 7 -14.59 -12.54 -16.32
C TYR A 7 -13.87 -11.25 -15.91
N ALA A 8 -12.54 -11.18 -16.02
CA ALA A 8 -11.80 -9.96 -15.70
C ALA A 8 -12.16 -8.76 -16.61
N ARG A 9 -12.69 -9.02 -17.82
CA ARG A 9 -13.08 -7.96 -18.77
C ARG A 9 -14.58 -7.69 -18.81
N ALA A 10 -15.41 -8.72 -18.66
CA ALA A 10 -16.85 -8.63 -18.85
C ALA A 10 -17.65 -8.47 -17.55
N ALA A 11 -17.06 -8.79 -16.39
CA ALA A 11 -17.78 -8.72 -15.12
C ALA A 11 -17.62 -7.36 -14.44
N ASN A 12 -18.74 -6.77 -14.00
CA ASN A 12 -18.73 -5.69 -13.02
C ASN A 12 -18.39 -6.27 -11.65
N ALA A 13 -17.47 -5.64 -10.94
CA ALA A 13 -17.10 -6.08 -9.61
C ALA A 13 -18.16 -5.60 -8.61
N TYR A 14 -18.71 -6.53 -7.83
CA TYR A 14 -19.66 -6.25 -6.76
C TYR A 14 -19.01 -6.52 -5.41
N SER A 15 -19.25 -5.67 -4.43
CA SER A 15 -18.80 -5.89 -3.06
C SER A 15 -19.50 -7.13 -2.50
N SER A 16 -18.74 -8.13 -2.03
CA SER A 16 -19.33 -9.35 -1.46
C SER A 16 -20.10 -9.10 -0.16
N ALA A 17 -19.82 -7.98 0.52
CA ALA A 17 -20.47 -7.60 1.77
C ALA A 17 -21.80 -6.86 1.55
N THR A 18 -21.85 -5.90 0.61
CA THR A 18 -23.02 -5.03 0.40
C THR A 18 -23.81 -5.35 -0.87
N LYS A 19 -23.27 -6.18 -1.77
CA LYS A 19 -23.79 -6.45 -3.12
C LYS A 19 -23.92 -5.21 -4.01
N GLU A 20 -23.27 -4.11 -3.63
CA GLU A 20 -23.24 -2.89 -4.42
C GLU A 20 -22.11 -2.93 -5.46
N LEU A 21 -22.25 -2.13 -6.51
CA LEU A 21 -21.22 -1.95 -7.53
C LEU A 21 -19.96 -1.37 -6.87
N MET A 22 -18.78 -1.93 -7.19
CA MET A 22 -17.52 -1.33 -6.79
C MET A 22 -17.36 0.00 -7.52
N VAL A 23 -17.41 1.09 -6.77
CA VAL A 23 -17.18 2.45 -7.24
C VAL A 23 -15.71 2.83 -7.05
N GLN A 24 -15.21 3.67 -7.95
CA GLN A 24 -13.91 4.30 -7.76
C GLN A 24 -14.06 5.45 -6.77
N TYR A 25 -13.37 5.37 -5.65
CA TYR A 25 -13.29 6.46 -4.68
C TYR A 25 -12.25 7.49 -5.11
N SER A 26 -12.55 8.76 -4.88
CA SER A 26 -11.58 9.85 -4.95
C SER A 26 -10.67 9.88 -3.73
N ASP A 27 -9.50 10.52 -3.85
CA ASP A 27 -8.53 10.65 -2.75
C ASP A 27 -9.18 11.24 -1.47
N ASP A 28 -10.06 12.23 -1.64
CA ASP A 28 -10.75 12.90 -0.52
C ASP A 28 -11.80 11.99 0.15
N GLU A 29 -12.47 11.13 -0.61
CA GLU A 29 -13.38 10.13 -0.05
C GLU A 29 -12.63 9.07 0.74
N ILE A 30 -11.46 8.60 0.24
CA ILE A 30 -10.61 7.64 0.94
C ILE A 30 -10.12 8.23 2.28
N VAL A 31 -9.67 9.49 2.27
CA VAL A 31 -9.25 10.20 3.49
C VAL A 31 -10.41 10.29 4.49
N SER A 32 -11.61 10.61 4.01
CA SER A 32 -12.80 10.72 4.86
C SER A 32 -13.20 9.38 5.47
N LEU A 33 -13.12 8.28 4.71
CA LEU A 33 -13.36 6.92 5.19
C LEU A 33 -12.35 6.53 6.28
N ILE A 34 -11.05 6.77 6.05
CA ILE A 34 -10.01 6.47 7.04
C ILE A 34 -10.25 7.23 8.35
N HIS A 35 -10.63 8.51 8.28
CA HIS A 35 -10.94 9.30 9.47
C HIS A 35 -12.16 8.79 10.24
N ASN A 36 -13.18 8.27 9.55
CA ASN A 36 -14.37 7.75 10.20
C ASN A 36 -14.09 6.40 10.88
N ASP A 37 -13.37 5.50 10.21
CA ASP A 37 -13.16 4.13 10.67
C ASP A 37 -12.05 4.04 11.73
N PHE A 38 -11.01 4.87 11.63
CA PHE A 38 -9.80 4.78 12.46
C PHE A 38 -9.60 5.96 13.42
N ASN A 39 -10.65 6.71 13.75
CA ASN A 39 -10.52 7.83 14.70
C ASN A 39 -9.90 7.36 16.04
N ASN A 40 -8.92 8.10 16.55
CA ASN A 40 -8.10 7.79 17.73
C ASN A 40 -7.27 6.50 17.65
N HIS A 41 -7.04 5.95 16.45
CA HIS A 41 -6.18 4.78 16.26
C HIS A 41 -4.81 5.16 15.68
N LYS A 42 -3.79 4.39 16.07
CA LYS A 42 -2.46 4.43 15.43
C LYS A 42 -2.51 3.57 14.17
N VAL A 43 -2.32 4.20 13.02
CA VAL A 43 -2.29 3.52 11.73
C VAL A 43 -0.90 3.61 11.12
N ILE A 44 -0.54 2.59 10.35
CA ILE A 44 0.69 2.56 9.57
C ILE A 44 0.27 2.54 8.11
N LEU A 45 0.73 3.52 7.34
CA LEU A 45 0.45 3.61 5.92
C LEU A 45 1.52 2.83 5.15
N LEU A 46 1.07 1.83 4.39
CA LEU A 46 1.92 0.91 3.64
C LEU A 46 1.65 1.08 2.15
N ALA A 47 2.71 1.18 1.35
CA ALA A 47 2.64 1.23 -0.10
C ALA A 47 3.12 -0.10 -0.70
N PRO A 48 2.25 -0.93 -1.30
CA PRO A 48 2.65 -2.21 -1.87
C PRO A 48 3.37 -2.03 -3.21
N VAL A 49 4.61 -2.48 -3.29
CA VAL A 49 5.43 -2.35 -4.51
C VAL A 49 5.54 -3.67 -5.27
N VAL A 50 5.58 -4.78 -4.53
CA VAL A 50 5.62 -6.13 -5.08
C VAL A 50 4.57 -6.97 -4.40
N ARG A 51 3.79 -7.72 -5.18
CA ARG A 51 2.82 -8.69 -4.67
C ARG A 51 3.02 -10.06 -5.31
N SER A 52 3.33 -11.06 -4.48
CA SER A 52 3.42 -12.47 -4.82
C SER A 52 4.26 -12.72 -6.08
N ARG A 53 5.44 -12.10 -6.14
CA ARG A 53 6.39 -12.29 -7.25
C ARG A 53 7.73 -12.80 -6.76
N LYS A 54 8.39 -13.57 -7.63
CA LYS A 54 9.74 -14.11 -7.39
C LYS A 54 10.78 -13.10 -7.85
N GLY A 55 11.83 -12.90 -7.06
CA GLY A 55 12.91 -12.01 -7.43
C GLY A 55 13.83 -11.70 -6.26
N HIS A 56 15.06 -11.26 -6.56
CA HIS A 56 16.04 -10.89 -5.54
C HIS A 56 15.84 -9.47 -4.99
N TYR A 57 15.18 -8.60 -5.78
CA TYR A 57 14.82 -7.21 -5.50
C TYR A 57 15.93 -6.30 -4.94
N ARG A 58 17.21 -6.64 -5.11
CA ARG A 58 18.34 -5.82 -4.65
C ARG A 58 18.30 -4.38 -5.20
N GLU A 59 18.04 -4.21 -6.49
CA GLU A 59 17.92 -2.89 -7.12
C GLU A 59 16.71 -2.12 -6.60
N LEU A 60 15.60 -2.82 -6.34
CA LEU A 60 14.39 -2.24 -5.77
C LEU A 60 14.69 -1.64 -4.39
N PHE A 61 15.32 -2.41 -3.51
CA PHE A 61 15.69 -1.94 -2.16
C PHE A 61 16.68 -0.78 -2.20
N LEU A 62 17.62 -0.77 -3.15
CA LEU A 62 18.52 0.37 -3.35
C LEU A 62 17.77 1.62 -3.80
N ASN A 63 16.77 1.48 -4.68
CA ASN A 63 15.94 2.61 -5.11
C ASN A 63 15.06 3.14 -3.97
N ILE A 64 14.51 2.25 -3.14
CA ILE A 64 13.74 2.61 -1.94
C ILE A 64 14.62 3.40 -0.95
N LEU A 65 15.86 2.94 -0.71
CA LEU A 65 16.83 3.67 0.12
C LEU A 65 17.18 5.04 -0.45
N LYS A 66 17.37 5.15 -1.78
CA LYS A 66 17.63 6.43 -2.46
C LYS A 66 16.47 7.42 -2.34
N GLN A 67 15.24 6.91 -2.25
CA GLN A 67 14.04 7.72 -2.00
C GLN A 67 13.92 8.18 -0.53
N GLY A 68 14.81 7.72 0.36
CA GLY A 68 14.86 8.10 1.77
C GLY A 68 14.09 7.17 2.71
N PHE A 69 13.46 6.11 2.19
CA PHE A 69 12.75 5.14 3.02
C PHE A 69 13.72 4.12 3.61
N THR A 70 13.74 4.01 4.93
CA THR A 70 14.60 3.08 5.66
C THR A 70 13.87 1.83 6.14
N LYS A 71 12.54 1.84 6.17
CA LYS A 71 11.72 0.73 6.69
C LYS A 71 10.81 0.15 5.62
N VAL A 72 10.78 -1.17 5.55
CA VAL A 72 9.90 -1.92 4.67
C VAL A 72 9.24 -3.06 5.42
N ARG A 73 8.12 -3.55 4.89
CA ARG A 73 7.52 -4.82 5.28
C ARG A 73 7.76 -5.83 4.17
N VAL A 74 8.44 -6.92 4.49
CA VAL A 74 8.76 -8.01 3.56
C VAL A 74 8.13 -9.28 4.12
N ASP A 75 7.25 -9.92 3.36
CA ASP A 75 6.56 -11.16 3.74
C ASP A 75 5.84 -11.07 5.11
N GLY A 76 5.36 -9.88 5.44
CA GLY A 76 4.68 -9.58 6.71
C GLY A 76 5.60 -9.13 7.84
N GLU A 77 6.92 -9.23 7.69
CA GLU A 77 7.90 -8.80 8.70
C GLU A 77 8.42 -7.39 8.44
N PHE A 78 8.51 -6.58 9.48
CA PHE A 78 9.11 -5.24 9.39
C PHE A 78 10.64 -5.35 9.43
N VAL A 79 11.29 -4.82 8.40
CA VAL A 79 12.74 -4.88 8.24
C VAL A 79 13.30 -3.47 8.00
N ASP A 80 14.38 -3.15 8.72
CA ASP A 80 15.18 -1.96 8.45
C ASP A 80 16.14 -2.24 7.28
N LEU A 81 15.98 -1.50 6.18
CA LEU A 81 16.79 -1.63 4.98
C LEU A 81 18.23 -1.18 5.25
N LYS A 82 19.17 -2.03 4.86
CA LYS A 82 20.61 -1.73 4.83
C LYS A 82 21.13 -1.87 3.40
N PRO A 83 22.19 -1.14 3.03
CA PRO A 83 22.83 -1.30 1.72
C PRO A 83 23.21 -2.77 1.48
N GLY A 84 22.72 -3.34 0.37
CA GLY A 84 22.97 -4.74 0.01
C GLY A 84 21.94 -5.74 0.55
N TYR A 85 20.88 -5.28 1.22
CA TYR A 85 19.73 -6.11 1.59
C TYR A 85 19.11 -6.76 0.34
N LYS A 86 18.72 -8.03 0.49
CA LYS A 86 18.32 -8.87 -0.63
C LYS A 86 17.45 -10.05 -0.15
N VAL A 87 16.52 -10.46 -0.99
CA VAL A 87 15.60 -11.59 -0.69
C VAL A 87 15.87 -12.78 -1.62
N ASP A 88 15.24 -13.92 -1.35
CA ASP A 88 15.47 -15.15 -2.11
C ASP A 88 14.85 -15.07 -3.51
N ARG A 89 15.66 -15.29 -4.56
CA ARG A 89 15.17 -15.22 -5.95
C ARG A 89 14.12 -16.28 -6.30
N TYR A 90 14.03 -17.38 -5.56
CA TYR A 90 13.17 -18.52 -5.89
C TYR A 90 11.84 -18.52 -5.14
N LYS A 91 11.72 -17.68 -4.10
CA LYS A 91 10.53 -17.56 -3.26
C LYS A 91 9.64 -16.43 -3.75
N LEU A 92 8.35 -16.57 -3.46
CA LEU A 92 7.38 -15.51 -3.67
C LEU A 92 7.52 -14.51 -2.53
N HIS A 93 7.57 -13.23 -2.89
CA HIS A 93 7.72 -12.16 -1.93
C HIS A 93 6.60 -11.13 -2.06
N ASP A 94 6.17 -10.62 -0.90
CA ASP A 94 5.30 -9.45 -0.77
C ASP A 94 6.13 -8.33 -0.14
N ILE A 95 6.29 -7.22 -0.86
CA ILE A 95 7.14 -6.10 -0.43
C ILE A 95 6.32 -4.82 -0.40
N GLU A 96 6.29 -4.18 0.76
CA GLU A 96 5.56 -2.96 1.01
C GLU A 96 6.48 -1.94 1.69
N ILE A 97 6.42 -0.68 1.26
CA ILE A 97 7.18 0.41 1.87
C ILE A 97 6.37 0.97 3.04
N VAL A 98 7.03 1.21 4.17
CA VAL A 98 6.42 1.96 5.28
C VAL A 98 6.55 3.44 4.95
N ILE A 99 5.44 4.07 4.56
CA ILE A 99 5.41 5.49 4.18
C ILE A 99 5.34 6.35 5.44
N ASP A 100 4.37 6.04 6.32
CA ASP A 100 4.11 6.88 7.48
C ASP A 100 3.46 6.10 8.63
N ARG A 101 3.59 6.63 9.85
CA ARG A 101 2.92 6.15 11.05
C ARG A 101 2.19 7.31 11.69
N LEU A 102 0.87 7.32 11.54
CA LEU A 102 0.03 8.44 11.91
C LEU A 102 -0.91 8.05 13.05
N LEU A 103 -1.16 9.01 13.94
CA LEU A 103 -2.30 8.98 14.84
C LEU A 103 -3.45 9.71 14.14
N ILE A 104 -4.52 9.00 13.84
CA ILE A 104 -5.68 9.59 13.20
C ILE A 104 -6.52 10.28 14.27
N ASP A 105 -6.57 11.60 14.22
CA ASP A 105 -7.41 12.41 15.11
C ASP A 105 -8.24 13.37 14.27
N ARG A 106 -9.56 13.19 14.31
CA ARG A 106 -10.51 14.01 13.55
C ARG A 106 -10.60 15.46 14.06
N SER A 107 -10.19 15.72 15.30
CA SER A 107 -10.21 17.07 15.87
C SER A 107 -9.10 17.97 15.32
N ILE A 108 -8.03 17.37 14.78
CA ILE A 108 -6.83 18.09 14.33
C ILE A 108 -6.85 18.23 12.80
N LYS A 109 -7.17 19.43 12.30
CA LYS A 109 -7.13 19.72 10.84
C LYS A 109 -5.76 19.43 10.19
N SER A 110 -4.68 19.60 10.94
CA SER A 110 -3.32 19.28 10.46
C SER A 110 -3.13 17.77 10.19
N SER A 111 -3.79 16.90 10.96
CA SER A 111 -3.74 15.45 10.76
C SER A 111 -4.37 15.05 9.43
N GLN A 112 -5.47 15.71 9.04
CA GLN A 112 -6.12 15.47 7.76
C GLN A 112 -5.24 15.85 6.56
N LYS A 113 -4.54 16.99 6.64
CA LYS A 113 -3.62 17.42 5.58
C LYS A 113 -2.44 16.44 5.45
N GLN A 114 -1.83 16.05 6.57
CA GLN A 114 -0.72 15.08 6.60
C GLN A 114 -1.17 13.72 6.03
N LEU A 115 -2.33 13.22 6.45
CA LEU A 115 -2.87 11.97 5.94
C LEU A 115 -3.08 12.03 4.42
N LYS A 116 -3.60 13.14 3.89
CA LYS A 116 -3.79 13.32 2.45
C LYS A 116 -2.46 13.31 1.69
N GLU A 117 -1.44 14.01 2.18
CA GLU A 117 -0.11 14.03 1.59
C GLU A 117 0.52 12.62 1.62
N SER A 118 0.49 11.95 2.77
CA SER A 118 1.01 10.59 2.92
C SER A 118 0.26 9.58 2.04
N LEU A 119 -1.07 9.72 1.89
CA LEU A 119 -1.88 8.90 0.98
C LEU A 119 -1.44 9.07 -0.47
N GLN A 120 -1.24 10.31 -0.93
CA GLN A 120 -0.78 10.59 -2.30
C GLN A 120 0.60 9.98 -2.54
N THR A 121 1.51 10.12 -1.58
CA THR A 121 2.83 9.46 -1.64
C THR A 121 2.69 7.94 -1.69
N ALA A 122 1.83 7.34 -0.86
CA ALA A 122 1.61 5.90 -0.85
C ALA A 122 1.02 5.39 -2.19
N MET A 123 0.07 6.10 -2.77
CA MET A 123 -0.51 5.77 -4.08
C MET A 123 0.53 5.88 -5.21
N TYR A 124 1.40 6.89 -5.15
CA TYR A 124 2.47 7.07 -6.13
C TYR A 124 3.50 5.92 -6.08
N HIS A 125 3.94 5.52 -4.88
CA HIS A 125 4.90 4.44 -4.69
C HIS A 125 4.27 3.04 -4.79
N GLY A 126 2.97 2.91 -4.53
CA GLY A 126 2.21 1.66 -4.52
C GLY A 126 1.86 1.10 -5.91
N LYS A 127 2.52 1.57 -6.97
CA LYS A 127 2.30 1.07 -8.32
C LYS A 127 2.92 -0.32 -8.45
N ILE A 128 2.08 -1.34 -8.28
CA ILE A 128 2.45 -2.76 -8.37
C ILE A 128 3.07 -3.02 -9.75
N LEU A 129 4.35 -3.38 -9.76
CA LEU A 129 5.07 -3.88 -10.95
C LEU A 129 4.58 -5.27 -11.36
#